data_AF-A0A1F9QTQ7-F1
#
_entry.id   AF-A0A1F9QTQ7-F1
#
_cell.length_a   1.000
_cell.length_b   1.000
_cell.length_c   1.000
_cell.angle_alpha   90.00
_cell.angle_beta   90.00
_cell.angle_gamma   90.00
#
_symmetry.space_group_name_H-M   'P 1'
#
loop_
_entity.id
_entity.type
_entity.pdbx_description
1 polymer ?
#
loop_
_entity_poly.entity_id
_entity_poly.type
_entity_poly.pdbx_seq_one_letter_code
_entity_poly.pdbx_strand_id
1 'polypeptide(L)'
;MLKRSLWLLLLSAAVFALWKFGYPAALKYFFRAAGTVSVGENLLGSLPGANSMLFVVARNDGGVPVAVKKIINPVFPVKFEMTAANLIMPDLLTRKLYLEALLNTHGQLGVVRKGDLRGELSGRVAIISKGLAITLDTAAK
;
A
#
# COMPACT_ATOMS: atom_id res chain seq x y z
N MET A 1 -37.01 6.87 -35.66
CA MET A 1 -36.55 5.91 -34.61
C MET A 1 -35.02 5.86 -34.50
N LEU A 2 -34.28 5.92 -35.62
CA LEU A 2 -32.80 5.85 -35.67
C LEU A 2 -32.05 6.91 -34.82
N LYS A 3 -32.57 8.13 -34.70
CA LYS A 3 -31.92 9.21 -33.92
C LYS A 3 -31.86 8.89 -32.41
N ARG A 4 -32.95 8.34 -31.85
CA ARG A 4 -33.01 8.01 -30.41
C ARG A 4 -32.11 6.84 -30.05
N SER A 5 -32.04 5.82 -30.91
CA SER A 5 -31.15 4.67 -30.71
C SER A 5 -29.67 5.08 -30.82
N LEU A 6 -29.32 6.00 -31.72
CA LEU A 6 -27.95 6.52 -31.82
C LEU A 6 -27.51 7.25 -30.53
N TRP A 7 -28.38 8.08 -29.95
CA TRP A 7 -28.11 8.74 -28.66
C TRP A 7 -27.93 7.75 -27.52
N LEU A 8 -28.74 6.69 -27.46
CA LEU A 8 -28.58 5.63 -26.45
C LEU A 8 -27.27 4.85 -26.61
N LEU A 9 -26.83 4.63 -27.85
CA LEU A 9 -25.58 3.95 -28.17
C LEU A 9 -24.37 4.81 -27.76
N LEU A 10 -24.41 6.11 -28.08
CA LEU A 10 -23.39 7.08 -27.63
C LEU A 10 -23.34 7.20 -26.11
N LEU A 11 -24.49 7.25 -25.43
CA LEU A 11 -24.54 7.29 -23.97
C LEU A 11 -23.94 6.03 -23.35
N SER A 12 -24.29 4.84 -23.86
CA SER A 12 -23.71 3.58 -23.42
C SER A 12 -22.19 3.53 -23.63
N ALA A 13 -21.70 3.99 -24.78
CA ALA A 13 -20.27 4.07 -25.08
C ALA A 13 -19.53 5.05 -24.13
N ALA A 14 -20.14 6.20 -23.84
CA ALA A 14 -19.59 7.17 -22.89
C ALA A 14 -19.53 6.61 -21.46
N VAL A 15 -20.59 5.94 -21.01
CA VAL A 15 -20.63 5.26 -19.70
C VAL A 15 -19.56 4.17 -19.63
N PHE A 16 -19.43 3.36 -20.68
CA PHE A 16 -18.39 2.34 -20.75
C PHE A 16 -16.98 2.95 -20.70
N ALA A 17 -16.72 4.04 -21.43
CA ALA A 17 -15.43 4.73 -21.40
C ALA A 17 -15.13 5.32 -20.00
N LEU A 18 -16.11 5.97 -19.36
CA LEU A 18 -15.97 6.49 -18.00
C LEU A 18 -15.67 5.37 -16.99
N TRP A 19 -16.35 4.23 -17.12
CA TRP A 19 -16.08 3.09 -16.25
C TRP A 19 -14.72 2.45 -16.54
N LYS A 20 -14.36 2.27 -17.81
CA LYS A 20 -13.11 1.60 -18.21
C LYS A 20 -11.87 2.43 -17.90
N PHE A 21 -11.92 3.75 -18.07
CA PHE A 21 -10.76 4.63 -17.96
C PHE A 21 -10.85 5.59 -16.76
N GLY A 22 -12.04 6.16 -16.51
CA GLY A 22 -12.24 7.11 -15.42
C GLY A 22 -12.12 6.46 -14.05
N TYR A 23 -12.66 5.25 -13.87
CA TYR A 23 -12.58 4.57 -12.57
C TYR A 23 -11.15 4.22 -12.14
N PRO A 24 -10.29 3.59 -12.97
CA PRO A 24 -8.88 3.38 -12.60
C PRO A 24 -8.13 4.69 -12.36
N ALA A 25 -8.37 5.72 -13.18
CA ALA A 25 -7.75 7.03 -12.99
C ALA A 25 -8.14 7.66 -11.64
N ALA A 26 -9.42 7.57 -11.26
CA ALA A 26 -9.90 8.05 -9.97
C ALA A 26 -9.26 7.28 -8.80
N LEU A 27 -9.19 5.94 -8.86
CA LEU A 27 -8.52 5.16 -7.82
C LEU A 27 -7.07 5.60 -7.60
N LYS A 28 -6.31 5.80 -8.68
CA LYS A 28 -4.92 6.25 -8.63
C LYS A 28 -4.81 7.65 -8.03
N TYR A 29 -5.66 8.58 -8.50
CA TYR A 29 -5.64 9.97 -8.06
C TYR A 29 -5.97 10.12 -6.57
N PHE A 30 -6.96 9.38 -6.10
CA PHE A 30 -7.41 9.47 -4.71
C PHE A 30 -6.65 8.56 -3.74
N PHE A 31 -5.75 7.70 -4.23
CA PHE A 31 -5.00 6.79 -3.36
C PHE A 31 -4.20 7.55 -2.31
N ARG A 32 -4.52 7.30 -1.04
CA ARG A 32 -3.89 7.90 0.13
C ARG A 32 -4.02 6.99 1.35
N ALA A 33 -2.91 6.42 1.81
CA ALA A 33 -2.85 5.63 3.04
C ALA A 33 -1.82 6.25 3.99
N ALA A 34 -2.25 6.67 5.18
CA ALA A 34 -1.39 7.33 6.16
C ALA A 34 -1.56 6.76 7.56
N GLY A 35 -0.47 6.72 8.32
CA GLY A 35 -0.46 6.11 9.65
C GLY A 35 0.90 6.18 10.34
N THR A 36 1.05 5.32 11.33
CA THR A 36 2.25 5.18 12.14
C THR A 36 2.67 3.72 12.17
N VAL A 37 3.98 3.47 12.04
CA VAL A 37 4.59 2.17 12.33
C VAL A 37 5.29 2.25 13.68
N SER A 38 5.03 1.28 14.53
CA SER A 38 5.64 1.11 15.85
C SER A 38 6.33 -0.26 15.93
N VAL A 39 7.15 -0.46 16.96
CA VAL A 39 7.86 -1.72 17.22
C VAL A 39 7.25 -2.32 18.47
N GLY A 40 6.95 -3.61 18.45
CA GLY A 40 6.49 -4.35 19.62
C GLY A 40 7.55 -4.34 20.72
N GLU A 41 7.13 -4.25 21.98
CA GLU A 41 8.03 -4.17 23.14
C GLU A 41 9.01 -5.35 23.19
N ASN A 42 8.55 -6.53 22.77
CA ASN A 42 9.34 -7.76 22.67
C ASN A 42 10.48 -7.71 21.64
N LEU A 43 10.46 -6.75 20.72
CA LEU A 43 11.43 -6.62 19.62
C LEU A 43 12.30 -5.36 19.70
N LEU A 44 12.13 -4.51 20.72
CA LEU A 44 12.96 -3.31 20.90
C LEU A 44 14.46 -3.63 20.97
N GLY A 45 14.83 -4.74 21.61
CA GLY A 45 16.21 -5.22 21.69
C GLY A 45 16.74 -5.86 20.39
N SER A 46 15.86 -6.15 19.43
CA SER A 46 16.20 -6.73 18.12
C SER A 46 16.17 -5.69 16.99
N LEU A 47 16.05 -4.40 17.32
CA LEU A 47 16.02 -3.36 16.31
C LEU A 47 17.35 -3.30 15.57
N PRO A 48 17.35 -3.43 14.23
CA PRO A 48 18.53 -3.17 13.45
C PRO A 48 18.93 -1.70 13.62
N GLY A 49 20.21 -1.47 13.92
CA GLY A 49 20.76 -0.13 14.17
C GLY A 49 20.85 0.73 12.90
N ALA A 50 22.03 1.32 12.67
CA ALA A 50 22.26 2.15 11.49
C ALA A 50 22.06 1.37 10.17
N ASN A 51 21.62 2.08 9.12
CA ASN A 51 21.34 1.55 7.78
C ASN A 51 20.12 0.62 7.70
N SER A 52 19.21 0.71 8.67
CA SER A 52 17.90 0.05 8.57
C SER A 52 16.99 0.78 7.59
N MET A 53 16.16 0.01 6.89
CA MET A 53 15.21 0.48 5.89
C MET A 53 13.85 -0.11 6.22
N LEU A 54 12.87 0.77 6.46
CA LEU A 54 11.48 0.40 6.61
C LEU A 54 10.78 0.49 5.27
N PHE A 55 10.09 -0.56 4.90
CA PHE A 55 9.20 -0.62 3.76
C PHE A 55 7.77 -0.80 4.24
N VAL A 56 6.91 0.16 3.94
CA VAL A 56 5.45 0.00 4.07
C VAL A 56 4.92 -0.41 2.71
N VAL A 57 4.33 -1.59 2.62
CA VAL A 57 3.89 -2.21 1.37
C VAL A 57 2.38 -2.34 1.41
N ALA A 58 1.72 -1.86 0.34
CA ALA A 58 0.32 -2.11 0.11
C ALA A 58 0.16 -3.22 -0.93
N ARG A 59 -0.65 -4.23 -0.60
CA ARG A 59 -0.99 -5.35 -1.49
C ARG A 59 -2.46 -5.33 -1.86
N ASN A 60 -2.77 -5.78 -3.06
CA ASN A 60 -4.15 -6.02 -3.46
C ASN A 60 -4.67 -7.38 -2.91
N ASP A 61 -5.92 -7.72 -3.22
CA ASP A 61 -6.54 -8.99 -2.78
C ASP A 61 -5.82 -10.24 -3.32
N GLY A 62 -5.06 -10.13 -4.41
CA GLY A 62 -4.24 -11.22 -4.96
C GLY A 62 -2.85 -11.32 -4.34
N GLY A 63 -2.54 -10.54 -3.30
CA GLY A 63 -1.22 -10.51 -2.66
C GLY A 63 -0.15 -9.78 -3.48
N VAL A 64 -0.49 -9.13 -4.58
CA VAL A 64 0.46 -8.40 -5.43
C VAL A 64 0.75 -7.03 -4.82
N PRO A 65 2.03 -6.65 -4.65
CA PRO A 65 2.38 -5.33 -4.12
C PRO A 65 2.04 -4.24 -5.15
N VAL A 66 1.17 -3.31 -4.78
CA VAL A 66 0.70 -2.23 -5.65
C VAL A 66 1.32 -0.88 -5.31
N ALA A 67 1.74 -0.68 -4.07
CA ALA A 67 2.43 0.53 -3.63
C ALA A 67 3.49 0.22 -2.56
N VAL A 68 4.56 1.00 -2.55
CA VAL A 68 5.67 0.85 -1.60
C VAL A 68 6.16 2.23 -1.14
N LYS A 69 6.28 2.40 0.18
CA LYS A 69 6.96 3.53 0.80
C LYS A 69 8.22 3.04 1.50
N LYS A 70 9.36 3.53 1.05
CA LYS A 70 10.66 3.30 1.68
C LYS A 70 11.00 4.46 2.61
N ILE A 71 11.44 4.16 3.82
CA ILE A 71 11.94 5.10 4.83
C ILE A 71 13.31 4.59 5.29
N ILE A 72 14.34 5.42 5.12
CA ILE A 72 15.73 5.08 5.46
C ILE A 72 16.00 5.58 6.89
N ASN A 73 16.67 4.77 7.70
CA ASN A 73 16.99 5.05 9.10
C ASN A 73 15.75 5.52 9.90
N PRO A 74 14.67 4.71 9.95
CA PRO A 74 13.45 5.10 10.64
C PRO A 74 13.69 5.28 12.15
N VAL A 75 13.10 6.34 12.72
CA VAL A 75 13.03 6.55 14.17
C VAL A 75 11.61 6.21 14.62
N PHE A 76 11.48 5.15 15.41
CA PHE A 76 10.18 4.65 15.86
C PHE A 76 9.67 5.41 17.11
N PRO A 77 8.35 5.67 17.21
CA PRO A 77 7.33 5.41 16.20
C PRO A 77 7.44 6.35 15.00
N VAL A 78 7.34 5.80 13.78
CA VAL A 78 7.56 6.56 12.54
C VAL A 78 6.25 6.75 11.78
N LYS A 79 5.98 7.98 11.34
CA LYS A 79 4.82 8.29 10.51
C LYS A 79 5.10 7.93 9.05
N PHE A 80 4.10 7.40 8.36
CA PHE A 80 4.16 7.15 6.93
C PHE A 80 2.94 7.76 6.22
N GLU A 81 3.16 8.12 4.96
CA GLU A 81 2.13 8.50 4.02
C GLU A 81 2.47 7.93 2.64
N MET A 82 1.51 7.21 2.07
CA MET A 82 1.53 6.66 0.73
C MET A 82 0.52 7.41 -0.12
N THR A 83 0.95 7.85 -1.29
CA THR A 83 0.12 8.53 -2.29
C THR A 83 0.31 7.88 -3.67
N ALA A 84 -0.30 8.43 -4.71
CA ALA A 84 -0.10 8.00 -6.09
C ALA A 84 1.38 7.87 -6.50
N ALA A 85 2.27 8.70 -5.93
CA ALA A 85 3.72 8.66 -6.20
C ALA A 85 4.40 7.39 -5.65
N ASN A 86 3.73 6.64 -4.77
CA ASN A 86 4.23 5.40 -4.19
C ASN A 86 3.71 4.15 -4.91
N LEU A 87 2.85 4.30 -5.93
CA LEU A 87 2.34 3.17 -6.70
C LEU A 87 3.45 2.60 -7.59
N ILE A 88 3.61 1.28 -7.52
CA ILE A 88 4.54 0.51 -8.38
C ILE A 88 3.79 -0.31 -9.43
N MET A 89 2.55 -0.72 -9.14
CA MET A 89 1.67 -1.43 -10.08
C MET A 89 0.28 -0.78 -10.06
N PRO A 90 0.15 0.45 -10.60
CA PRO A 90 -1.07 1.25 -10.46
C PRO A 90 -2.29 0.63 -11.14
N ASP A 91 -2.10 -0.22 -12.17
CA ASP A 91 -3.19 -0.87 -12.89
C ASP A 91 -3.83 -2.04 -12.11
N LEU A 92 -3.14 -2.54 -11.08
CA LEU A 92 -3.62 -3.61 -10.20
C LEU A 92 -4.21 -3.08 -8.90
N LEU A 93 -4.34 -1.75 -8.77
CA LEU A 93 -4.88 -1.09 -7.59
C LEU A 93 -6.37 -1.43 -7.40
N THR A 94 -6.69 -1.99 -6.24
CA THR A 94 -8.05 -2.35 -5.82
C THR A 94 -8.59 -1.35 -4.80
N ARG A 95 -9.91 -1.30 -4.58
CA ARG A 95 -10.54 -0.40 -3.57
C ARG A 95 -10.10 -0.69 -2.13
N LYS A 96 -9.74 -1.96 -1.87
CA LYS A 96 -9.31 -2.47 -0.58
C LYS A 96 -7.90 -3.00 -0.71
N LEU A 97 -7.09 -2.80 0.32
CA LEU A 97 -5.68 -3.15 0.36
C LEU A 97 -5.34 -3.85 1.67
N TYR A 98 -4.29 -4.65 1.62
CA TYR A 98 -3.60 -5.17 2.80
C TYR A 98 -2.33 -4.35 3.00
N LEU A 99 -2.01 -4.02 4.26
CA LEU A 99 -0.80 -3.29 4.59
C LEU A 99 0.13 -4.14 5.43
N GLU A 100 1.40 -4.16 5.03
CA GLU A 100 2.48 -4.76 5.78
C GLU A 100 3.63 -3.76 5.91
N ALA A 101 4.38 -3.90 6.98
CA ALA A 101 5.61 -3.17 7.23
C ALA A 101 6.75 -4.18 7.38
N LEU A 102 7.86 -3.95 6.68
CA LEU A 102 9.07 -4.76 6.75
C LEU A 102 10.26 -3.86 7.07
N LEU A 103 11.03 -4.20 8.08
CA LEU A 103 12.26 -3.53 8.46
C LEU A 103 13.44 -4.47 8.21
N ASN A 104 14.39 -4.05 7.39
CA ASN A 104 15.60 -4.81 7.09
C ASN A 104 16.83 -3.89 6.96
N THR A 105 18.02 -4.48 6.85
CA THR A 105 19.29 -3.73 6.66
C THR A 105 19.86 -3.88 5.26
N HIS A 106 19.39 -4.86 4.48
CA HIS A 106 19.91 -5.18 3.15
C HIS A 106 19.15 -4.52 2.00
N GLY A 107 17.98 -3.91 2.27
CA GLY A 107 17.25 -3.09 1.30
C GLY A 107 16.54 -3.85 0.18
N GLN A 108 16.41 -5.17 0.32
CA GLN A 108 15.71 -6.01 -0.67
C GLN A 108 14.31 -6.33 -0.14
N LEU A 109 13.29 -6.02 -0.93
CA LEU A 109 11.91 -6.40 -0.64
C LEU A 109 11.64 -7.85 -1.09
N GLY A 110 10.90 -8.60 -0.28
CA GLY A 110 10.53 -9.99 -0.59
C GLY A 110 11.59 -11.05 -0.26
N VAL A 111 12.80 -10.63 0.12
CA VAL A 111 13.82 -11.51 0.69
C VAL A 111 13.81 -11.31 2.19
N VAL A 112 13.53 -12.37 2.93
CA VAL A 112 13.51 -12.36 4.40
C VAL A 112 14.83 -12.95 4.89
N ARG A 113 15.54 -12.21 5.74
CA ARG A 113 16.78 -12.64 6.39
C ARG A 113 16.64 -12.60 7.90
N LYS A 114 17.48 -13.39 8.58
CA LYS A 114 17.57 -13.38 10.04
C LYS A 114 17.81 -11.96 10.56
N GLY A 115 16.96 -11.51 11.49
CA GLY A 115 17.00 -10.17 12.07
C GLY A 115 16.10 -9.14 11.37
N ASP A 116 15.46 -9.49 10.26
CA ASP A 116 14.41 -8.66 9.68
C ASP A 116 13.17 -8.69 10.58
N LEU A 117 12.48 -7.55 10.69
CA LEU A 117 11.24 -7.43 11.44
C LEU A 117 10.07 -7.21 10.48
N ARG A 118 8.92 -7.79 10.80
CA ARG A 118 7.68 -7.66 10.04
C ARG A 118 6.52 -7.32 10.96
N GLY A 119 5.57 -6.58 10.42
CA GLY A 119 4.27 -6.34 11.01
C GLY A 119 3.21 -6.24 9.92
N GLU A 120 1.98 -6.61 10.25
CA GLU A 120 0.83 -6.52 9.33
C GLU A 120 -0.33 -5.83 10.02
N LEU A 121 -1.09 -5.06 9.25
CA LEU A 121 -2.35 -4.53 9.75
C LEU A 121 -3.43 -5.60 9.64
N SER A 122 -4.15 -5.85 10.74
CA SER A 122 -5.25 -6.82 10.73
C SER A 122 -6.40 -6.34 9.84
N GLY A 123 -6.60 -7.04 8.72
CA GLY A 123 -7.73 -6.81 7.82
C GLY A 123 -7.45 -5.87 6.65
N ARG A 124 -8.51 -5.57 5.91
CA ARG A 124 -8.44 -4.76 4.68
C ARG A 124 -8.69 -3.29 4.96
N VAL A 125 -7.87 -2.42 4.39
CA VAL A 125 -8.05 -0.95 4.44
C VAL A 125 -8.56 -0.40 3.12
N ALA A 126 -9.30 0.70 3.17
CA ALA A 126 -9.70 1.41 1.96
C ALA A 126 -8.49 2.16 1.34
N ILE A 127 -8.54 2.40 0.03
CA ILE A 127 -7.52 3.20 -0.68
C ILE A 127 -7.34 4.63 -0.13
N ILE A 128 -8.35 5.15 0.59
CA ILE A 128 -8.28 6.42 1.30
C ILE A 128 -8.44 6.11 2.79
N SER A 129 -7.33 6.09 3.52
CA SER A 129 -7.30 5.75 4.94
C SER A 129 -6.28 6.60 5.69
N LYS A 130 -6.60 6.99 6.92
CA LYS A 130 -5.74 7.76 7.82
C LYS A 130 -5.76 7.13 9.22
N GLY A 131 -4.73 7.43 10.01
CA GLY A 131 -4.64 6.95 11.39
C GLY A 131 -4.38 5.45 11.51
N LEU A 132 -3.81 4.85 10.47
CA LEU A 132 -3.46 3.42 10.47
C LEU A 132 -2.32 3.17 11.46
N ALA A 133 -2.35 2.05 12.17
CA ALA A 133 -1.34 1.68 13.14
C ALA A 133 -0.82 0.28 12.83
N ILE A 134 0.46 0.18 12.45
CA ILE A 134 1.12 -1.10 12.17
C ILE A 134 2.17 -1.33 13.24
N THR A 135 2.18 -2.51 13.86
CA THR A 135 3.18 -2.89 14.86
C THR A 135 4.08 -3.96 14.27
N LEU A 136 5.40 -3.74 14.29
CA LEU A 136 6.38 -4.77 13.99
C LEU A 136 6.45 -5.73 15.19
N ASP A 137 5.91 -6.93 15.04
CA ASP A 137 5.72 -7.92 16.12
C ASP A 137 6.41 -9.26 15.83
N THR A 138 6.83 -9.48 14.59
CA THR A 138 7.39 -10.74 14.10
C THR A 138 8.84 -10.54 13.68
N ALA A 139 9.76 -11.33 14.25
CA ALA A 139 11.15 -11.39 13.81
C ALA A 139 11.37 -12.61 12.90
N ALA A 140 12.06 -12.38 11.79
CA ALA A 140 12.53 -13.44 10.91
C ALA A 140 13.65 -14.25 11.59
N LYS A 141 13.48 -15.58 11.59
CA LYS A 141 14.42 -16.54 12.18
C LYS A 141 15.48 -16.98 11.18
#